data_AF-A0A8E2DXU3-F1
#
_entry.id   AF-A0A8E2DXU3-F1
#
_cell.length_a   1.000
_cell.length_b   1.000
_cell.length_c   1.000
_cell.angle_alpha   90.00
_cell.angle_beta   90.00
_cell.angle_gamma   90.00
#
_symmetry.space_group_name_H-M   'P 1'
#
loop_
_entity.id
_entity.type
_entity.pdbx_description
1 polymer ?
#
loop_
_entity_poly.entity_id
_entity_poly.type
_entity_poly.pdbx_seq_one_letter_code
_entity_poly.pdbx_strand_id
1 'polypeptide(L)'
;MPHPTKPISDPMKAALLECFQASIDLIPDDLRPQFILVGAAASIAHGSRLWMEDVDIAGSAEAITAFRAAIDRGGTRFHICPAETI
;
A
#
# COMPACT_ATOMS: atom_id res chain seq x y z
N MET A 1 -12.56 14.70 1.74
CA MET A 1 -12.95 13.45 1.05
C MET A 1 -14.33 13.05 1.54
N PRO A 2 -15.31 12.77 0.66
CA PRO A 2 -16.61 12.27 1.07
C PRO A 2 -16.45 10.90 1.75
N HIS A 3 -17.19 10.65 2.83
CA HIS A 3 -17.14 9.37 3.53
C HIS A 3 -17.76 8.28 2.65
N PRO A 4 -17.03 7.19 2.34
CA PRO A 4 -17.60 6.08 1.59
C PRO A 4 -18.72 5.43 2.41
N THR A 5 -19.89 5.30 1.80
CA THR A 5 -21.07 4.64 2.40
C THR A 5 -21.28 3.22 1.86
N LYS A 6 -20.60 2.88 0.78
CA LYS A 6 -20.64 1.55 0.15
C LYS A 6 -19.78 0.57 0.96
N PRO A 7 -20.25 -0.67 1.16
CA PRO A 7 -19.42 -1.72 1.75
C PRO A 7 -18.35 -2.21 0.76
N ILE A 8 -17.16 -2.52 1.29
CA ILE A 8 -16.12 -3.24 0.56
C ILE A 8 -16.52 -4.71 0.40
N SER A 9 -16.18 -5.31 -0.73
CA SER A 9 -16.33 -6.74 -0.96
C SER A 9 -15.13 -7.52 -0.39
N ASP A 10 -15.34 -8.77 0.00
CA ASP A 10 -14.25 -9.62 0.53
C ASP A 10 -13.08 -9.78 -0.46
N PRO A 11 -13.31 -9.95 -1.78
CA PRO A 11 -12.20 -9.98 -2.75
C PRO A 11 -11.41 -8.67 -2.81
N MET A 12 -12.07 -7.52 -2.71
CA MET A 12 -11.37 -6.23 -2.72
C MET A 12 -10.55 -6.05 -1.45
N LYS A 13 -11.10 -6.44 -0.29
CA LYS A 13 -10.36 -6.48 0.97
C LYS A 13 -9.12 -7.36 0.87
N ALA A 14 -9.22 -8.56 0.30
CA ALA A 14 -8.09 -9.45 0.09
C ALA A 14 -7.04 -8.80 -0.83
N ALA A 15 -7.47 -8.25 -1.96
CA ALA A 15 -6.57 -7.60 -2.92
C ALA A 15 -5.77 -6.43 -2.31
N LEU A 16 -6.38 -5.61 -1.46
CA LEU A 16 -5.69 -4.50 -0.77
C LEU A 16 -4.63 -5.02 0.21
N LEU A 17 -4.95 -6.06 0.99
CA LEU A 17 -4.00 -6.67 1.91
C LEU A 17 -2.86 -7.38 1.18
N GLU A 18 -3.17 -8.07 0.08
CA GLU A 18 -2.17 -8.69 -0.80
C GLU A 18 -1.27 -7.65 -1.47
N CYS A 19 -1.83 -6.50 -1.88
CA CYS A 19 -1.07 -5.38 -2.41
C CYS A 19 -0.07 -4.85 -1.37
N PHE A 20 -0.52 -4.63 -0.13
CA PHE A 20 0.37 -4.21 0.96
C PHE A 20 1.44 -5.27 1.24
N GLN A 21 1.08 -6.55 1.33
CA GLN A 21 2.06 -7.63 1.55
C GLN A 21 3.09 -7.70 0.43
N ALA A 22 2.66 -7.62 -0.84
CA ALA A 22 3.56 -7.60 -1.97
C ALA A 22 4.50 -6.38 -1.96
N SER A 23 4.05 -5.25 -1.40
CA SER A 23 4.92 -4.08 -1.22
C SER A 23 5.98 -4.29 -0.13
N ILE A 24 5.61 -4.91 0.99
CA ILE A 24 6.51 -5.28 2.09
C ILE A 24 7.58 -6.27 1.62
N ASP A 25 7.24 -7.22 0.75
CA ASP A 25 8.18 -8.21 0.22
C ASP A 25 9.35 -7.59 -0.57
N LEU A 26 9.17 -6.36 -1.08
CA LEU A 26 10.22 -5.61 -1.79
C LEU A 26 11.18 -4.85 -0.85
N ILE A 27 10.87 -4.80 0.45
CA ILE A 27 11.64 -4.07 1.45
C ILE A 27 12.61 -5.01 2.17
N PRO A 28 13.88 -4.60 2.39
CA PRO A 28 14.81 -5.31 3.26
C PRO A 28 14.24 -5.55 4.67
N ASP A 29 14.53 -6.71 5.26
CA ASP A 29 13.93 -7.15 6.53
C ASP A 29 14.08 -6.14 7.68
N ASP A 30 15.22 -5.45 7.75
CA ASP A 30 15.54 -4.45 8.75
C ASP A 30 14.75 -3.13 8.58
N LEU A 31 14.26 -2.87 7.37
CA LEU A 31 13.46 -1.68 7.04
C LEU A 31 11.95 -1.94 7.08
N ARG A 32 11.50 -3.20 7.04
CA ARG A 32 10.06 -3.57 7.07
C ARG A 32 9.29 -2.97 8.26
N PRO A 33 9.81 -2.93 9.50
CA PRO A 33 9.09 -2.31 10.62
C PRO A 33 8.84 -0.80 10.43
N GLN A 34 9.56 -0.17 9.51
CA GLN A 34 9.47 1.25 9.18
C GLN A 34 8.58 1.49 7.95
N PHE A 35 7.90 0.48 7.40
CA PHE A 35 7.02 0.60 6.23
C PHE A 35 5.63 0.12 6.63
N ILE A 36 4.76 1.03 7.05
CA ILE A 36 3.51 0.71 7.74
C ILE A 36 2.28 1.11 6.91
N LEU A 37 1.27 0.25 6.97
CA LEU A 37 -0.06 0.51 6.40
C LEU A 37 -0.75 1.63 7.20
N VAL A 38 -1.20 2.67 6.50
CA VAL A 38 -1.93 3.80 7.10
C VAL A 38 -3.21 4.10 6.30
N GLY A 39 -3.86 5.21 6.62
CA GLY A 39 -5.03 5.68 5.88
C GLY A 39 -6.25 4.78 6.00
N ALA A 40 -7.13 4.83 5.01
CA ALA A 40 -8.36 4.05 5.01
C ALA A 40 -8.06 2.54 4.98
N ALA A 41 -7.02 2.12 4.25
CA ALA A 41 -6.59 0.73 4.13
C ALA A 41 -6.21 0.11 5.48
N ALA A 42 -5.58 0.87 6.38
CA ALA A 42 -5.29 0.40 7.73
C ALA A 42 -6.56 0.04 8.52
N SER A 43 -7.68 0.73 8.28
CA SER A 43 -8.94 0.45 8.99
C SER A 43 -9.50 -0.95 8.66
N ILE A 44 -9.18 -1.52 7.49
CA ILE A 44 -9.59 -2.89 7.11
C ILE A 44 -8.98 -3.93 8.04
N ALA A 45 -7.71 -3.75 8.42
CA ALA A 45 -7.01 -4.61 9.36
C ALA A 45 -7.69 -4.60 10.75
N HIS A 46 -8.42 -3.54 11.06
CA HIS A 46 -9.22 -3.38 12.28
C HIS A 46 -10.72 -3.71 12.09
N GLY A 47 -11.10 -4.33 10.98
CA GLY A 47 -12.47 -4.81 10.76
C GLY A 47 -13.42 -3.82 10.08
N SER A 48 -12.92 -2.69 9.57
CA SER A 48 -13.72 -1.79 8.73
C SER A 48 -14.30 -2.53 7.52
N ARG A 49 -15.53 -2.15 7.17
CA ARG A 49 -16.24 -2.63 5.98
C ARG A 49 -16.44 -1.53 4.94
N LEU A 50 -15.87 -0.35 5.14
CA LEU A 50 -16.06 0.76 4.21
C LEU A 50 -15.23 0.53 2.95
N TRP A 51 -15.80 0.93 1.80
CA TRP A 51 -15.13 0.81 0.50
C TRP A 51 -13.90 1.74 0.41
N MET A 52 -12.85 1.23 -0.24
CA MET A 52 -11.63 1.93 -0.62
C MET A 52 -10.97 1.20 -1.79
N GLU A 53 -10.01 1.84 -2.45
CA GLU A 53 -9.38 1.35 -3.68
C GLU A 53 -7.86 1.35 -3.65
N ASP A 54 -7.26 2.12 -2.74
CA ASP A 54 -5.82 2.36 -2.63
C ASP A 54 -5.26 1.93 -1.27
N VAL A 55 -3.93 1.80 -1.24
CA VAL A 55 -3.15 1.49 -0.05
C VAL A 55 -2.25 2.68 0.24
N ASP A 56 -2.48 3.31 1.39
CA ASP A 56 -1.59 4.35 1.90
C ASP A 56 -0.51 3.73 2.78
N ILE A 57 0.73 4.16 2.57
CA ILE A 57 1.88 3.72 3.37
C ILE A 57 2.58 4.94 3.96
N ALA A 58 2.93 4.85 5.24
CA ALA A 58 3.91 5.72 5.84
C ALA A 58 5.21 4.94 6.08
N GLY A 59 6.35 5.60 5.91
CA GLY A 59 7.60 4.98 6.30
C GLY A 59 8.78 5.94 6.36
N SER A 60 9.92 5.41 6.80
CA SER A 60 11.17 6.15 6.77
C SER A 60 11.61 6.44 5.34
N ALA A 61 12.43 7.47 5.16
CA ALA A 61 12.95 7.84 3.85
C ALA A 61 13.74 6.67 3.23
N GLU A 62 14.46 5.92 4.08
CA GLU A 62 15.22 4.73 3.73
C GLU A 62 14.30 3.61 3.22
N ALA A 63 13.20 3.32 3.92
CA ALA A 63 12.25 2.29 3.53
C ALA A 63 11.54 2.63 2.21
N ILE A 64 11.09 3.89 2.05
CA ILE A 64 10.45 4.38 0.81
C ILE A 64 11.45 4.34 -0.36
N THR A 65 12.69 4.75 -0.12
CA THR A 65 13.76 4.70 -1.14
C THR A 65 14.09 3.26 -1.53
N ALA A 66 14.16 2.35 -0.56
CA ALA A 66 14.40 0.93 -0.81
C ALA A 66 13.28 0.29 -1.64
N PHE A 67 12.02 0.61 -1.32
CA PHE A 67 10.85 0.21 -2.11
C PHE A 67 10.98 0.67 -3.56
N ARG A 68 11.21 1.97 -3.75
CA ARG A 68 11.34 2.58 -5.07
C ARG A 68 12.46 1.93 -5.89
N ALA A 69 13.64 1.77 -5.28
CA ALA A 69 14.77 1.15 -5.92
C ALA A 69 14.51 -0.33 -6.28
N ALA A 70 13.71 -1.05 -5.49
CA ALA A 70 13.32 -2.42 -5.80
C ALA A 70 12.42 -2.50 -7.05
N ILE A 71 11.51 -1.54 -7.23
CA ILE A 71 10.69 -1.43 -8.45
C ILE A 71 11.59 -1.11 -9.66
N ASP A 72 12.46 -0.10 -9.55
CA ASP A 72 13.35 0.34 -10.63
C ASP A 72 14.32 -0.77 -11.09
N ARG A 73 14.67 -1.72 -10.20
CA ARG A 73 15.49 -2.91 -10.53
C ARG A 73 14.73 -4.03 -11.26
N GLY A 74 13.47 -3.81 -11.62
CA GLY A 74 12.65 -4.79 -12.36
C GLY A 74 11.64 -5.55 -11.51
N GLY A 75 11.23 -4.99 -10.37
CA GLY A 75 10.07 -5.50 -9.62
C GLY A 75 8.81 -5.41 -10.49
N THR A 76 8.34 -6.52 -11.05
CA THR A 76 7.29 -6.53 -12.08
C THR A 76 5.86 -6.35 -11.56
N ARG A 77 5.66 -6.40 -10.23
CA ARG A 77 4.33 -6.27 -9.61
C ARG A 77 3.86 -4.84 -9.45
N PHE A 78 4.79 -3.88 -9.54
CA PHE A 78 4.50 -2.45 -9.35
C PHE A 78 5.10 -1.66 -10.49
N HIS A 79 4.43 -0.57 -10.86
CA HIS A 79 4.92 0.39 -11.83
C HIS A 79 4.80 1.77 -11.20
N ILE A 80 5.84 2.59 -11.25
CA ILE A 80 5.71 4.01 -10.89
C ILE A 80 5.14 4.75 -12.08
N CYS A 81 3.85 5.10 -12.01
CA CYS A 81 3.31 6.10 -12.92
C CYS A 81 4.08 7.42 -12.71
N PRO A 82 4.71 7.99 -13.76
CA PRO A 82 5.25 9.34 -13.67
C PRO A 82 4.14 10.24 -13.14
N ALA A 83 4.47 11.14 -12.21
CA ALA A 83 3.50 12.12 -11.77
C ALA A 83 2.95 12.84 -13.00
N GLU A 84 1.66 12.72 -13.27
CA GLU A 84 0.97 13.75 -14.03
C GLU A 84 1.08 14.98 -13.13
N THR A 85 1.93 15.93 -13.52
CA THR A 85 2.01 17.22 -12.86
C THR A 85 0.63 17.86 -13.00
N ILE A 86 -0.16 17.82 -11.93
CA ILE A 86 -1.41 18.60 -11.81
C ILE A 86 -1.02 20.05 -11.48
#